data_AF-A0A7V1MK32-F1
#
_entry.id   AF-A0A7V1MK32-F1
#
_cell.length_a   1.000
_cell.length_b   1.000
_cell.length_c   1.000
_cell.angle_alpha   90.00
_cell.angle_beta   90.00
_cell.angle_gamma   90.00
#
_symmetry.space_group_name_H-M   'P 1'
#
loop_
_entity.id
_entity.type
_entity.pdbx_description
1 polymer ?
#
loop_
_entity_poly.entity_id
_entity_poly.type
_entity_poly.pdbx_seq_one_letter_code
_entity_poly.pdbx_strand_id
1 'polypeptide(L)'
;MYSGYCSIRVDSVENRKVEIFSLAEESGGYVESAFSGIIVIRVPVEKFDEMFERGLGLGEVVRKSVETYDVTEYFRDLSVRLEIAEKTRDRLYKLLEKTDDVDERLELLREIRRLTDEIERIKQNLELIKKQISFSRITIELIPRLTGQTEDKNSIPFGWIRELDPLYVSLPRLKGRISIELEDDFAVFVKEESFRAQSPEGTRIRVGTTLNEPEGDTVFWQEAIAFHLNSFYKETEVLDLGWVRAVLFTSKDTKPFYYLTGIASADSGASKNKTLYVIEIFFPDTAALELRLDGIKKSLEGFGAR
;
A
#
# COMPACT_ATOMS: atom_id res chain seq x y z
N MET A 1 -4.42 -23.31 -10.18
CA MET A 1 -4.20 -21.90 -9.79
C MET A 1 -3.41 -21.24 -10.90
N TYR A 2 -3.80 -20.04 -11.35
CA TYR A 2 -3.06 -19.30 -12.36
C TYR A 2 -2.26 -18.15 -11.72
N SER A 3 -1.05 -17.93 -12.23
CA SER A 3 -0.21 -16.78 -11.94
C SER A 3 0.14 -16.10 -13.26
N GLY A 4 -0.41 -14.92 -13.49
CA GLY A 4 -0.15 -14.09 -14.65
C GLY A 4 0.83 -12.98 -14.31
N TYR A 5 1.80 -12.76 -15.16
CA TYR A 5 2.62 -11.55 -15.16
C TYR A 5 2.57 -10.91 -16.55
N CYS A 6 2.35 -9.61 -16.60
CA CYS A 6 2.52 -8.84 -17.81
C CYS A 6 3.21 -7.51 -17.53
N SER A 7 3.93 -7.04 -18.53
CA SER A 7 4.56 -5.73 -18.57
C SER A 7 4.07 -5.03 -19.83
N ILE A 8 3.40 -3.89 -19.65
CA ILE A 8 2.75 -3.15 -20.72
C ILE A 8 3.29 -1.73 -20.78
N ARG A 9 3.45 -1.22 -22.00
CA ARG A 9 3.88 0.14 -22.25
C ARG A 9 2.67 1.05 -22.43
N VAL A 10 2.58 2.08 -21.60
CA VAL A 10 1.40 2.95 -21.47
C VAL A 10 1.80 4.42 -21.55
N ASP A 11 0.90 5.27 -22.05
CA ASP A 11 1.16 6.71 -22.19
C ASP A 11 1.07 7.46 -20.85
N SER A 12 0.26 6.95 -19.92
CA SER A 12 0.12 7.48 -18.56
C SER A 12 -0.06 6.32 -17.59
N VAL A 13 0.80 6.25 -16.58
CA VAL A 13 0.76 5.18 -15.57
C VAL A 13 -0.45 5.37 -14.65
N GLU A 14 -0.76 6.62 -14.32
CA GLU A 14 -1.81 7.04 -13.39
C GLU A 14 -3.20 6.69 -13.92
N ASN A 15 -3.50 7.06 -15.17
CA ASN A 15 -4.78 6.72 -15.80
C ASN A 15 -4.99 5.21 -15.87
N ARG A 16 -3.94 4.45 -16.19
CA ARG A 16 -4.04 2.99 -16.31
C ARG A 16 -4.16 2.30 -14.96
N LYS A 17 -3.59 2.85 -13.89
CA LYS A 17 -3.84 2.35 -12.52
C LYS A 17 -5.32 2.39 -12.17
N VAL A 18 -5.97 3.53 -12.40
CA VAL A 18 -7.40 3.70 -12.09
C VAL A 18 -8.24 2.69 -12.87
N GLU A 19 -7.96 2.55 -14.16
CA GLU A 19 -8.65 1.58 -15.04
C GLU A 19 -8.43 0.14 -14.57
N ILE A 20 -7.20 -0.21 -14.18
CA ILE A 20 -6.88 -1.54 -13.63
C ILE A 20 -7.60 -1.81 -12.31
N PHE A 21 -7.76 -0.80 -11.46
CA PHE A 21 -8.47 -0.94 -10.18
C PHE A 21 -9.96 -1.21 -10.41
N SER A 22 -10.60 -0.46 -11.32
CA SER A 22 -11.99 -0.70 -11.71
C SER A 22 -12.18 -2.09 -12.34
N LEU A 23 -11.26 -2.51 -13.23
CA LEU A 23 -11.30 -3.84 -13.83
C LEU A 23 -11.16 -4.98 -12.81
N ALA A 24 -10.35 -4.78 -11.77
CA ALA A 24 -10.20 -5.75 -10.69
C ALA A 24 -11.53 -5.93 -9.93
N GLU A 25 -12.21 -4.83 -9.59
CA GLU A 25 -13.51 -4.87 -8.89
C GLU A 25 -14.62 -5.47 -9.76
N GLU A 26 -14.71 -5.07 -11.04
CA GLU A 26 -15.68 -5.63 -12.01
C GLU A 26 -15.53 -7.14 -12.18
N SER A 27 -14.30 -7.65 -12.08
CA SER A 27 -14.00 -9.07 -12.21
C SER A 27 -14.30 -9.86 -10.92
N GLY A 28 -14.84 -9.22 -9.88
CA GLY A 28 -15.06 -9.82 -8.56
C GLY A 28 -13.75 -10.09 -7.80
N GLY A 29 -12.68 -9.41 -8.20
CA GLY A 29 -11.36 -9.47 -7.59
C GLY A 29 -11.08 -8.25 -6.70
N TYR A 30 -9.84 -8.16 -6.23
CA TYR A 30 -9.36 -7.02 -5.46
C TYR A 30 -7.87 -6.77 -5.72
N VAL A 31 -7.45 -5.53 -5.50
CA VAL A 31 -6.03 -5.14 -5.56
C VAL A 31 -5.36 -5.56 -4.25
N GLU A 32 -4.36 -6.44 -4.35
CA GLU A 32 -3.56 -6.89 -3.20
C GLU A 32 -2.47 -5.86 -2.86
N SER A 33 -1.83 -5.29 -3.88
CA SER A 33 -0.87 -4.20 -3.71
C SER A 33 -0.69 -3.40 -5.00
N ALA A 34 -0.28 -2.13 -4.86
CA ALA A 34 0.11 -1.28 -5.98
C ALA A 34 1.26 -0.38 -5.53
N PHE A 35 2.39 -0.42 -6.23
CA PHE A 35 3.56 0.38 -5.92
C PHE A 35 4.27 0.85 -7.19
N SER A 36 4.47 2.17 -7.32
CA SER A 36 5.05 2.78 -8.52
C SER A 36 4.31 2.32 -9.79
N GLY A 37 4.88 1.53 -10.68
CA GLY A 37 4.21 0.97 -11.86
C GLY A 37 3.70 -0.47 -11.69
N ILE A 38 3.91 -1.12 -10.55
CA ILE A 38 3.62 -2.55 -10.36
C ILE A 38 2.32 -2.71 -9.56
N ILE A 39 1.38 -3.45 -10.11
CA ILE A 39 0.06 -3.70 -9.52
C ILE A 39 -0.14 -5.21 -9.40
N VAL A 40 -0.51 -5.68 -8.22
CA VAL A 40 -0.80 -7.09 -7.91
C VAL A 40 -2.27 -7.23 -7.56
N ILE A 41 -2.95 -8.13 -8.26
CA ILE A 41 -4.41 -8.27 -8.23
C ILE A 41 -4.74 -9.74 -7.98
N ARG A 42 -5.78 -9.97 -7.18
CA ARG A 42 -6.38 -11.28 -6.96
C ARG A 42 -7.73 -11.32 -7.64
N VAL A 43 -7.93 -12.29 -8.53
CA VAL A 43 -9.18 -12.47 -9.26
C VAL A 43 -9.67 -13.91 -9.15
N PRO A 44 -10.98 -14.16 -9.16
CA PRO A 44 -11.52 -15.52 -9.26
C PRO A 44 -10.91 -16.28 -10.45
N VAL A 45 -10.66 -17.58 -10.28
CA VAL A 45 -10.00 -18.40 -11.32
C VAL A 45 -10.77 -18.36 -12.64
N GLU A 46 -12.09 -18.35 -12.60
CA GLU A 46 -12.96 -18.32 -13.78
C GLU A 46 -12.86 -16.99 -14.55
N LYS A 47 -12.38 -15.94 -13.89
CA LYS A 47 -12.22 -14.59 -14.44
C LYS A 47 -10.78 -14.24 -14.80
N PHE A 48 -9.84 -15.17 -14.60
CA PHE A 48 -8.43 -14.95 -14.85
C PHE A 48 -8.15 -14.58 -16.32
N ASP A 49 -8.59 -15.39 -17.27
CA ASP A 49 -8.29 -15.18 -18.69
C ASP A 49 -8.91 -13.87 -19.21
N GLU A 50 -10.16 -13.59 -18.83
CA GLU A 50 -10.85 -12.35 -19.19
C GLU A 50 -10.10 -11.12 -18.66
N MET A 51 -9.75 -11.12 -17.38
CA MET A 51 -9.05 -10.00 -16.78
C MET A 51 -7.65 -9.84 -17.38
N PHE A 52 -6.90 -10.94 -17.52
CA PHE A 52 -5.54 -10.89 -18.02
C PHE A 52 -5.48 -10.31 -19.44
N GLU A 53 -6.37 -10.73 -20.33
CA GLU A 53 -6.47 -10.18 -21.68
C GLU A 53 -6.90 -8.70 -21.69
N ARG A 54 -7.86 -8.30 -20.83
CA ARG A 54 -8.21 -6.89 -20.67
C ARG A 54 -7.01 -6.06 -20.20
N GLY A 55 -6.25 -6.55 -19.23
CA GLY A 55 -5.03 -5.91 -18.73
C GLY A 55 -3.96 -5.75 -19.81
N LEU A 56 -3.78 -6.76 -20.67
CA LEU A 56 -2.88 -6.67 -21.84
C LEU A 56 -3.35 -5.60 -22.84
N GLY A 57 -4.66 -5.41 -23.01
CA GLY A 57 -5.25 -4.43 -23.92
C GLY A 57 -5.08 -2.97 -23.51
N LEU A 58 -4.65 -2.70 -22.26
CA LEU A 58 -4.47 -1.34 -21.74
C LEU A 58 -3.22 -0.63 -22.29
N GLY A 59 -2.32 -1.36 -22.92
CA GLY A 59 -1.07 -0.82 -23.43
C GLY A 59 -0.44 -1.69 -24.52
N GLU A 60 0.78 -1.34 -24.90
CA GLU A 60 1.58 -2.19 -25.79
C GLU A 60 2.29 -3.25 -24.96
N VAL A 61 1.99 -4.52 -25.21
CA VAL A 61 2.59 -5.63 -24.45
C VAL A 61 4.08 -5.72 -24.73
N VAL A 62 4.90 -5.49 -23.69
CA VAL A 62 6.35 -5.67 -23.71
C VAL A 62 6.71 -7.11 -23.36
N ARG A 63 6.07 -7.64 -22.32
CA ARG A 63 6.28 -9.01 -21.85
C ARG A 63 4.98 -9.57 -21.29
N LYS A 64 4.74 -10.86 -21.52
CA LYS A 64 3.69 -11.62 -20.83
C LYS A 64 4.15 -13.02 -20.50
N SER A 65 3.73 -13.55 -19.37
CA SER A 65 3.93 -14.92 -18.94
C SER A 65 2.75 -15.37 -18.10
N VAL A 66 2.28 -16.59 -18.35
CA VAL A 66 1.24 -17.23 -17.56
C VAL A 66 1.79 -18.56 -17.08
N GLU A 67 1.74 -18.77 -15.78
CA GLU A 67 2.12 -20.02 -15.14
C GLU A 67 0.88 -20.65 -14.52
N THR A 68 0.71 -21.95 -14.76
CA THR A 68 -0.39 -22.72 -14.19
C THR A 68 0.19 -23.71 -13.19
N TYR A 69 -0.24 -23.59 -11.95
CA TYR A 69 0.09 -24.52 -10.88
C TYR A 69 -1.11 -25.44 -10.67
N ASP A 70 -0.96 -26.72 -11.03
CA ASP A 70 -1.94 -27.73 -10.66
C ASP A 70 -1.71 -28.16 -9.21
N VAL A 71 -2.57 -27.64 -8.33
CA VAL A 71 -2.56 -27.96 -6.90
C VAL A 71 -3.61 -29.00 -6.53
N THR A 72 -4.32 -29.55 -7.53
CA THR A 72 -5.38 -30.55 -7.36
C THR A 72 -4.82 -31.84 -6.79
N GLU A 73 -3.68 -32.30 -7.33
CA GLU A 73 -3.02 -33.51 -6.87
C GLU A 73 -2.53 -33.37 -5.42
N TYR A 74 -1.93 -32.22 -5.10
CA TYR A 74 -1.44 -31.91 -3.76
C TYR A 74 -2.59 -31.77 -2.74
N PHE A 75 -3.69 -31.12 -3.12
CA PHE A 75 -4.88 -31.02 -2.28
C PHE A 75 -5.50 -32.41 -2.01
N ARG A 76 -5.57 -33.25 -3.05
CA ARG A 76 -6.07 -34.63 -2.94
C ARG A 76 -5.19 -35.48 -2.02
N ASP A 77 -3.86 -35.41 -2.15
CA ASP A 77 -2.93 -36.13 -1.27
C ASP A 77 -3.11 -35.73 0.20
N LEU A 78 -3.13 -34.43 0.49
CA LEU A 78 -3.36 -33.93 1.85
C LEU A 78 -4.73 -34.33 2.41
N SER A 79 -5.78 -34.36 1.58
CA SER A 79 -7.11 -34.82 1.99
C SER A 79 -7.11 -36.31 2.36
N VAL A 80 -6.43 -37.15 1.58
CA VAL A 80 -6.30 -38.59 1.87
C VAL A 80 -5.49 -38.80 3.16
N ARG A 81 -4.39 -38.08 3.34
CA ARG A 81 -3.59 -38.13 4.57
C ARG A 81 -4.40 -37.73 5.80
N LEU A 82 -5.22 -36.68 5.69
CA LEU A 82 -6.12 -36.26 6.75
C LEU A 82 -7.08 -37.39 7.15
N GLU A 83 -7.74 -38.02 6.16
CA GLU A 83 -8.68 -39.11 6.39
C GLU A 83 -8.00 -40.31 7.08
N ILE A 84 -6.79 -40.66 6.66
CA ILE A 84 -6.00 -41.75 7.27
C ILE A 84 -5.66 -41.40 8.72
N ALA A 85 -5.20 -40.18 8.99
CA ALA A 85 -4.83 -39.73 10.32
C ALA A 85 -6.04 -39.72 11.27
N GLU A 86 -7.20 -39.21 10.82
CA GLU A 86 -8.45 -39.20 11.59
C GLU A 86 -8.91 -40.64 11.90
N LYS A 87 -8.96 -41.53 10.90
CA LYS A 87 -9.33 -42.95 11.11
C LYS A 87 -8.37 -43.67 12.06
N THR A 88 -7.08 -43.35 12.00
CA THR A 88 -6.07 -43.95 12.87
C THR A 88 -6.27 -43.50 14.31
N ARG A 89 -6.46 -42.19 14.52
CA ARG A 89 -6.77 -41.62 15.83
C ARG A 89 -8.04 -42.22 16.42
N ASP A 90 -9.10 -42.37 15.62
CA ASP A 90 -10.36 -42.97 16.07
C ASP A 90 -10.22 -44.44 16.49
N ARG A 91 -9.34 -45.20 15.81
CA ARG A 91 -8.98 -46.56 16.23
C ARG A 91 -8.19 -46.56 17.54
N LEU A 92 -7.28 -45.61 17.73
CA LEU A 92 -6.53 -45.47 18.98
C LEU A 92 -7.47 -45.10 20.14
N TYR A 93 -8.46 -44.24 19.93
CA TYR A 93 -9.49 -43.96 20.95
C TYR A 93 -10.25 -45.24 21.34
N LYS A 94 -10.68 -46.05 20.37
CA LYS A 94 -11.36 -47.33 20.65
C LYS A 94 -10.46 -48.35 21.36
N LEU A 95 -9.16 -48.32 21.11
CA LEU A 95 -8.19 -49.18 21.82
C LEU A 95 -7.98 -48.69 23.24
N LEU A 96 -7.82 -47.37 23.44
CA LEU A 96 -7.70 -46.73 24.75
C LEU A 96 -8.90 -47.02 25.67
N GLU A 97 -10.10 -47.14 25.12
CA GLU A 97 -11.32 -47.54 25.87
C GLU A 97 -11.28 -48.99 26.38
N LYS A 98 -10.50 -49.87 25.74
CA LYS A 98 -10.43 -51.32 26.04
C LYS A 98 -9.17 -51.72 26.81
N THR A 99 -8.21 -50.82 26.93
CA THR A 99 -6.93 -51.07 27.59
C THR A 99 -6.99 -50.67 29.07
N ASP A 100 -6.74 -51.64 29.94
CA ASP A 100 -6.69 -51.46 31.41
C ASP A 100 -5.26 -51.23 31.94
N ASP A 101 -4.22 -51.53 31.14
CA ASP A 101 -2.82 -51.33 31.52
C ASP A 101 -2.42 -49.83 31.49
N VAL A 102 -1.80 -49.36 32.57
CA VAL A 102 -1.51 -47.93 32.77
C VAL A 102 -0.43 -47.43 31.80
N ASP A 103 0.59 -48.24 31.55
CA ASP A 103 1.71 -47.87 30.68
C ASP A 103 1.26 -47.83 29.21
N GLU A 104 0.50 -48.84 28.78
CA GLU A 104 -0.08 -48.89 27.43
C GLU A 104 -1.08 -47.73 27.19
N ARG A 105 -1.90 -47.36 28.19
CA ARG A 105 -2.77 -46.17 28.12
C ARG A 105 -1.97 -44.88 27.92
N LEU A 106 -0.84 -44.73 28.62
CA LEU A 106 -0.01 -43.53 28.52
C LEU A 106 0.64 -43.42 27.12
N GLU A 107 1.05 -44.54 26.54
CA GLU A 107 1.56 -44.59 25.15
C GLU A 107 0.47 -44.22 24.14
N LEU A 108 -0.74 -44.79 24.27
CA LEU A 108 -1.88 -44.48 23.40
C LEU A 108 -2.24 -42.99 23.46
N LEU A 109 -2.26 -42.39 24.65
CA LEU A 109 -2.54 -40.95 24.82
C LEU A 109 -1.48 -40.07 24.15
N ARG A 110 -0.19 -40.45 24.22
CA ARG A 110 0.89 -39.73 23.53
C ARG A 110 0.71 -39.76 22.02
N GLU A 111 0.36 -40.93 21.47
CA GLU A 111 0.17 -41.10 20.04
C GLU A 111 -1.10 -40.39 19.53
N ILE A 112 -2.19 -40.42 20.31
CA ILE A 112 -3.40 -39.64 20.03
C ILE A 112 -3.09 -38.13 19.99
N ARG A 113 -2.29 -37.64 20.94
CA ARG A 113 -1.87 -36.22 20.95
C ARG A 113 -1.06 -35.88 19.71
N ARG A 114 -0.08 -36.72 19.36
CA ARG A 114 0.76 -36.55 18.16
C ARG A 114 -0.09 -36.47 16.89
N LEU A 115 -1.03 -37.40 16.71
CA LEU A 115 -1.94 -37.41 15.56
C LEU A 115 -2.89 -36.21 15.55
N THR A 116 -3.32 -35.74 16.72
CA THR A 116 -4.17 -34.55 16.81
C THR A 116 -3.44 -33.30 16.32
N ASP A 117 -2.19 -33.11 16.75
CA ASP A 117 -1.36 -32.01 16.27
C ASP A 117 -1.09 -32.09 14.75
N GLU A 118 -0.90 -33.31 14.23
CA GLU A 118 -0.74 -33.56 12.80
C GLU A 118 -2.02 -33.24 11.99
N ILE A 119 -3.18 -33.70 12.47
CA ILE A 119 -4.50 -33.42 11.87
C ILE A 119 -4.74 -31.90 11.78
N GLU A 120 -4.49 -31.16 12.86
CA GLU A 120 -4.70 -29.71 12.88
C GLU A 120 -3.79 -28.99 11.88
N ARG A 121 -2.51 -29.39 11.78
CA ARG A 121 -1.60 -28.85 10.74
C ARG A 121 -2.09 -29.14 9.34
N ILE A 122 -2.55 -30.36 9.06
CA ILE A 122 -3.08 -30.73 7.74
C ILE A 122 -4.34 -29.92 7.42
N LYS A 123 -5.25 -29.73 8.39
CA LYS A 123 -6.47 -28.92 8.22
C LYS A 123 -6.15 -27.46 7.89
N GLN A 124 -5.23 -26.84 8.62
CA GLN A 124 -4.79 -25.46 8.36
C GLN A 124 -4.19 -25.33 6.96
N ASN A 125 -3.34 -26.27 6.54
CA ASN A 125 -2.76 -26.29 5.21
C ASN A 125 -3.82 -26.42 4.11
N LEU A 126 -4.79 -27.34 4.28
CA LEU A 126 -5.90 -27.49 3.34
C LEU A 126 -6.73 -26.21 3.23
N GLU A 127 -6.97 -25.50 4.33
CA GLU A 127 -7.70 -24.22 4.30
C GLU A 127 -6.92 -23.13 3.55
N LEU A 128 -5.60 -23.04 3.77
CA LEU A 128 -4.73 -22.10 3.06
C LEU A 128 -4.72 -22.38 1.55
N ILE A 129 -4.54 -23.65 1.16
CA ILE A 129 -4.56 -24.07 -0.24
C ILE A 129 -5.93 -23.80 -0.85
N LYS A 130 -7.02 -24.05 -0.14
CA LYS A 130 -8.38 -23.74 -0.60
C LYS A 130 -8.57 -22.25 -0.88
N LYS A 131 -8.09 -21.37 0.01
CA LYS A 131 -8.07 -19.92 -0.23
C LYS A 131 -7.23 -19.53 -1.45
N GLN A 132 -6.10 -20.21 -1.66
CA GLN A 132 -5.22 -19.99 -2.81
C GLN A 132 -5.80 -20.53 -4.14
N ILE A 133 -6.60 -21.60 -4.10
CA ILE A 133 -7.26 -22.16 -5.29
C ILE A 133 -8.38 -21.25 -5.77
N SER A 134 -9.12 -20.58 -4.88
CA SER A 134 -10.24 -19.72 -5.27
C SER A 134 -9.83 -18.48 -6.07
N PHE A 135 -8.59 -18.02 -5.91
CA PHE A 135 -8.10 -16.78 -6.54
C PHE A 135 -6.79 -16.97 -7.29
N SER A 136 -6.76 -16.53 -8.53
CA SER A 136 -5.55 -16.39 -9.32
C SER A 136 -4.88 -15.04 -9.08
N ARG A 137 -3.55 -15.00 -9.25
CA ARG A 137 -2.74 -13.78 -9.06
C ARG A 137 -2.37 -13.21 -10.41
N ILE A 138 -2.58 -11.91 -10.61
CA ILE A 138 -2.15 -11.17 -11.79
C ILE A 138 -1.23 -10.05 -11.33
N THR A 139 -0.03 -9.98 -11.92
CA THR A 139 0.94 -8.89 -11.70
C THR A 139 1.08 -8.11 -12.99
N ILE A 140 0.68 -6.83 -12.97
CA ILE A 140 0.78 -5.92 -14.11
C ILE A 140 1.86 -4.89 -13.80
N GLU A 141 2.85 -4.78 -14.68
CA GLU A 141 3.87 -3.74 -14.64
C GLU A 141 3.60 -2.72 -15.74
N LEU A 142 3.50 -1.45 -15.36
CA LEU A 142 3.27 -0.32 -16.24
C LEU A 142 4.61 0.35 -16.55
N ILE A 143 5.00 0.34 -17.83
CA ILE A 143 6.18 1.02 -18.35
C ILE A 143 5.72 2.26 -19.12
N PRO A 144 6.20 3.48 -18.83
CA PRO A 144 5.81 4.66 -19.61
C PRO A 144 6.38 4.62 -21.04
N ARG A 145 5.58 5.03 -22.04
CA ARG A 145 6.08 5.32 -23.40
C ARG A 145 6.91 6.60 -23.34
N LEU A 146 8.21 6.47 -23.57
CA LEU A 146 9.10 7.61 -23.72
C LEU A 146 8.78 8.37 -25.01
N THR A 147 7.75 9.23 -24.97
CA THR A 147 7.55 10.29 -25.96
C THR A 147 6.78 11.43 -25.29
N GLY A 148 7.54 12.47 -24.91
CA GLY A 148 7.03 13.76 -24.46
C GLY A 148 7.19 13.99 -22.97
N GLN A 149 8.38 14.47 -22.56
CA GLN A 149 8.65 15.08 -21.25
C GLN A 149 8.01 14.33 -20.06
N THR A 150 8.57 13.19 -19.68
CA THR A 150 8.77 13.03 -18.24
C THR A 150 9.85 14.05 -17.91
N GLU A 151 9.52 15.16 -17.23
CA GLU A 151 10.56 15.80 -16.44
C GLU A 151 11.19 14.70 -15.62
N ASP A 152 12.46 14.44 -15.87
CA ASP A 152 13.15 13.38 -15.17
C ASP A 152 13.20 13.84 -13.71
N LYS A 153 12.40 13.23 -12.82
CA LYS A 153 12.52 13.53 -11.39
C LYS A 153 13.97 13.35 -10.91
N ASN A 154 14.80 12.55 -11.62
CA ASN A 154 16.23 12.43 -11.34
C ASN A 154 17.04 13.70 -11.62
N SER A 155 16.51 14.68 -12.37
CA SER A 155 17.15 15.99 -12.52
C SER A 155 16.94 16.90 -11.31
N ILE A 156 16.04 16.54 -10.37
CA ILE A 156 15.84 17.28 -9.13
C ILE A 156 17.05 17.00 -8.21
N PRO A 157 17.85 18.01 -7.86
CA PRO A 157 19.08 17.82 -7.09
C PRO A 157 18.81 17.44 -5.61
N PHE A 158 17.57 17.60 -5.16
CA PHE A 158 17.15 17.35 -3.78
C PHE A 158 16.44 16.00 -3.68
N GLY A 159 17.13 15.00 -3.10
CA GLY A 159 16.63 13.62 -3.05
C GLY A 159 15.27 13.48 -2.37
N TRP A 160 15.04 14.20 -1.28
CA TRP A 160 13.76 14.14 -0.56
C TRP A 160 12.61 14.79 -1.35
N ILE A 161 12.86 15.85 -2.14
CA ILE A 161 11.85 16.45 -3.03
C ILE A 161 11.51 15.50 -4.18
N ARG A 162 12.53 14.86 -4.74
CA ARG A 162 12.37 13.82 -5.77
C ARG A 162 11.49 12.66 -5.29
N GLU A 163 11.59 12.31 -4.02
CA GLU A 163 10.83 11.21 -3.43
C GLU A 163 9.36 11.56 -3.14
N LEU A 164 8.98 12.85 -3.03
CA LEU A 164 7.61 13.29 -2.76
C LEU A 164 6.60 12.68 -3.74
N ASP A 165 5.55 12.07 -3.18
CA ASP A 165 4.53 11.37 -3.93
C ASP A 165 3.14 11.53 -3.26
N PRO A 166 2.11 11.98 -3.99
CA PRO A 166 0.78 12.20 -3.43
C PRO A 166 0.09 10.93 -2.89
N LEU A 167 0.44 9.76 -3.42
CA LEU A 167 -0.26 8.50 -3.13
C LEU A 167 0.55 7.60 -2.20
N TYR A 168 1.87 7.63 -2.28
CA TYR A 168 2.78 6.75 -1.55
C TYR A 168 3.58 7.50 -0.49
N VAL A 169 4.01 6.77 0.53
CA VAL A 169 4.77 7.35 1.64
C VAL A 169 6.17 7.68 1.15
N SER A 170 6.49 8.96 1.05
CA SER A 170 7.82 9.47 0.68
C SER A 170 8.78 9.49 1.84
N LEU A 171 8.34 9.99 3.00
CA LEU A 171 9.19 10.19 4.17
C LEU A 171 8.69 9.33 5.35
N PRO A 172 9.20 8.10 5.51
CA PRO A 172 8.62 7.12 6.44
C PRO A 172 8.98 7.36 7.90
N ARG A 173 9.99 8.20 8.20
CA ARG A 173 10.48 8.47 9.55
C ARG A 173 10.11 9.88 9.99
N LEU A 174 9.58 9.98 11.20
CA LEU A 174 9.31 11.22 11.92
C LEU A 174 10.25 11.28 13.12
N LYS A 175 11.10 12.31 13.18
CA LYS A 175 11.94 12.60 14.35
C LYS A 175 11.24 13.67 15.21
N GLY A 176 11.13 13.43 16.51
CA GLY A 176 10.47 14.35 17.45
C GLY A 176 8.98 14.05 17.64
N ARG A 177 8.32 14.80 18.53
CA ARG A 177 6.87 14.71 18.72
C ARG A 177 6.21 15.92 18.08
N ILE A 178 5.18 15.67 17.28
CA ILE A 178 4.36 16.71 16.68
C ILE A 178 2.98 16.73 17.33
N SER A 179 2.39 17.90 17.44
CA SER A 179 0.97 18.07 17.79
C SER A 179 0.26 18.78 16.64
N ILE A 180 -0.69 18.08 16.01
CA ILE A 180 -1.61 18.63 15.01
C ILE A 180 -3.02 18.37 15.54
N GLU A 181 -3.78 19.44 15.76
CA GLU A 181 -5.19 19.35 16.13
C GLU A 181 -6.01 19.18 14.84
N LEU A 182 -6.54 17.97 14.61
CA LEU A 182 -7.40 17.65 13.47
C LEU A 182 -8.86 17.55 13.93
N GLU A 183 -9.79 17.69 12.99
CA GLU A 183 -11.22 17.46 13.23
C GLU A 183 -11.50 16.00 13.67
N ASP A 184 -12.57 15.80 14.45
CA ASP A 184 -12.87 14.56 15.19
C ASP A 184 -13.08 13.31 14.31
N ASP A 185 -13.31 13.48 13.02
CA ASP A 185 -13.58 12.40 12.08
C ASP A 185 -12.33 11.84 11.38
N PHE A 186 -11.15 12.37 11.68
CA PHE A 186 -9.89 11.77 11.24
C PHE A 186 -9.52 10.55 12.11
N ALA A 187 -9.31 9.41 11.45
CA ALA A 187 -8.62 8.28 12.07
C ALA A 187 -7.11 8.58 12.13
N VAL A 188 -6.61 8.95 13.30
CA VAL A 188 -5.21 9.29 13.54
C VAL A 188 -4.41 8.07 14.01
N PHE A 189 -3.34 7.74 13.30
CA PHE A 189 -2.38 6.70 13.62
C PHE A 189 -1.02 7.34 13.92
N VAL A 190 -0.63 7.33 15.20
CA VAL A 190 0.69 7.76 15.66
C VAL A 190 1.48 6.55 16.14
N LYS A 191 2.61 6.28 15.48
CA LYS A 191 3.63 5.32 15.94
C LYS A 191 4.93 6.08 16.19
N GLU A 192 5.84 5.54 17.01
CA GLU A 192 7.05 6.26 17.48
C GLU A 192 7.85 6.99 16.38
N GLU A 193 7.78 6.54 15.12
CA GLU A 193 8.47 7.16 13.98
C GLU A 193 7.55 7.53 12.81
N SER A 194 6.22 7.59 12.97
CA SER A 194 5.33 7.94 11.86
C SER A 194 4.02 8.58 12.30
N PHE A 195 3.61 9.66 11.64
CA PHE A 195 2.28 10.24 11.79
C PHE A 195 1.48 10.03 10.50
N ARG A 196 0.28 9.47 10.62
CA ARG A 196 -0.68 9.35 9.53
C ARG A 196 -2.08 9.64 10.05
N ALA A 197 -2.86 10.40 9.30
CA ALA A 197 -4.29 10.56 9.56
C ALA A 197 -5.07 10.33 8.27
N GLN A 198 -6.26 9.78 8.37
CA GLN A 198 -7.14 9.54 7.23
C GLN A 198 -8.58 9.86 7.59
N SER A 199 -9.28 10.56 6.69
CA SER A 199 -10.72 10.83 6.81
C SER A 199 -11.57 9.79 6.05
N PRO A 200 -12.88 9.70 6.33
CA PRO A 200 -13.79 8.77 5.66
C PRO A 200 -13.89 8.98 4.15
N GLU A 201 -13.82 10.24 3.68
CA GLU A 201 -13.84 10.55 2.25
C GLU A 201 -12.52 10.26 1.51
N GLY A 202 -11.47 9.88 2.26
CA GLY A 202 -10.19 9.46 1.68
C GLY A 202 -9.09 10.51 1.69
N THR A 203 -9.29 11.67 2.34
CA THR A 203 -8.23 12.64 2.59
C THR A 203 -7.17 12.01 3.50
N ARG A 204 -5.90 12.12 3.13
CA ARG A 204 -4.79 11.51 3.89
C ARG A 204 -3.77 12.57 4.26
N ILE A 205 -3.33 12.55 5.52
CA ILE A 205 -2.28 13.42 6.05
C ILE A 205 -1.13 12.54 6.50
N ARG A 206 0.08 12.91 6.14
CA ARG A 206 1.32 12.25 6.56
C ARG A 206 2.33 13.29 6.96
N VAL A 207 3.14 12.99 7.98
CA VAL A 207 4.26 13.85 8.37
C VAL A 207 5.51 13.01 8.52
N GLY A 208 6.57 13.46 7.86
CA GLY A 208 7.91 12.89 7.97
C GLY A 208 8.95 13.97 8.23
N THR A 209 10.19 13.55 8.46
CA THR A 209 11.32 14.47 8.60
C THR A 209 12.44 14.16 7.61
N THR A 210 13.12 15.22 7.19
CA THR A 210 14.31 15.15 6.34
C THR A 210 15.41 16.04 6.91
N LEU A 211 16.64 15.86 6.44
CA LEU A 211 17.76 16.74 6.76
C LEU A 211 17.62 18.04 5.96
N ASN A 212 17.95 19.16 6.61
CA ASN A 212 18.02 20.46 5.97
C ASN A 212 19.36 20.62 5.21
N GLU A 213 19.54 19.84 4.14
CA GLU A 213 20.76 19.85 3.33
C GLU A 213 20.42 20.00 1.84
N PRO A 214 20.92 21.05 1.16
CA PRO A 214 21.68 22.19 1.70
C PRO A 214 20.88 23.02 2.72
N GLU A 215 21.53 23.80 3.58
CA GLU A 215 20.82 24.62 4.57
C GLU A 215 19.94 25.67 3.86
N GLY A 216 18.62 25.55 4.03
CA GLY A 216 17.63 26.49 3.51
C GLY A 216 16.58 26.84 4.56
N ASP A 217 15.94 27.99 4.41
CA ASP A 217 14.76 28.36 5.19
C ASP A 217 13.48 27.76 4.58
N THR A 218 12.36 27.88 5.30
CA THR A 218 11.09 27.29 4.83
C THR A 218 10.58 27.94 3.54
N VAL A 219 10.94 29.20 3.28
CA VAL A 219 10.59 29.92 2.05
C VAL A 219 11.37 29.37 0.86
N PHE A 220 12.68 29.21 1.00
CA PHE A 220 13.54 28.59 -0.02
C PHE A 220 13.04 27.21 -0.41
N TRP A 221 12.70 26.38 0.58
CA TRP A 221 12.24 25.02 0.29
C TRP A 221 10.84 24.99 -0.33
N GLN A 222 9.96 25.93 0.03
CA GLN A 222 8.66 26.09 -0.62
C GLN A 222 8.84 26.44 -2.11
N GLU A 223 9.72 27.39 -2.41
CA GLU A 223 10.06 27.75 -3.79
C GLU A 223 10.70 26.58 -4.54
N ALA A 224 11.61 25.83 -3.90
CA ALA A 224 12.24 24.66 -4.52
C ALA A 224 11.22 23.57 -4.86
N ILE A 225 10.27 23.29 -3.95
CA ILE A 225 9.17 22.35 -4.22
C ILE A 225 8.31 22.85 -5.39
N ALA A 226 7.87 24.11 -5.34
CA ALA A 226 7.05 24.69 -6.41
C ALA A 226 7.79 24.68 -7.76
N PHE A 227 9.08 25.02 -7.77
CA PHE A 227 9.90 25.07 -8.98
C PHE A 227 10.13 23.69 -9.60
N HIS A 228 10.47 22.70 -8.77
CA HIS A 228 10.81 21.37 -9.27
C HIS A 228 9.58 20.49 -9.54
N LEU A 229 8.47 20.74 -8.87
CA LEU A 229 7.27 19.92 -9.04
C LEU A 229 6.21 20.56 -9.94
N ASN A 230 6.23 21.88 -10.22
CA ASN A 230 5.18 22.56 -11.01
C ASN A 230 4.84 21.83 -12.31
N SER A 231 5.86 21.24 -12.91
CA SER A 231 5.89 20.73 -14.25
C SER A 231 5.09 19.42 -14.35
N PHE A 232 5.05 18.66 -13.25
CA PHE A 232 4.30 17.43 -13.10
C PHE A 232 2.80 17.68 -12.88
N TYR A 233 2.42 18.90 -12.50
CA TYR A 233 1.04 19.26 -12.13
C TYR A 233 0.45 20.24 -13.14
N LYS A 234 -0.88 20.38 -13.13
CA LYS A 234 -1.60 21.31 -14.00
C LYS A 234 -1.49 22.73 -13.47
N GLU A 235 -1.67 22.89 -12.17
CA GLU A 235 -1.64 24.16 -11.46
C GLU A 235 -0.84 23.99 -10.17
N THR A 236 -0.21 25.08 -9.74
CA THR A 236 0.60 25.15 -8.53
C THR A 236 0.27 26.45 -7.81
N GLU A 237 -0.18 26.35 -6.57
CA GLU A 237 -0.54 27.47 -5.72
C GLU A 237 0.34 27.47 -4.47
N VAL A 238 0.95 28.61 -4.17
CA VAL A 238 1.81 28.78 -3.00
C VAL A 238 0.99 29.35 -1.85
N LEU A 239 1.05 28.70 -0.69
CA LEU A 239 0.27 29.03 0.50
C LEU A 239 1.19 29.38 1.68
N ASP A 240 0.94 30.51 2.32
CA ASP A 240 1.60 30.90 3.57
C ASP A 240 0.68 30.58 4.76
N LEU A 241 1.07 29.60 5.58
CA LEU A 241 0.33 29.15 6.76
C LEU A 241 1.13 29.47 8.04
N GLY A 242 1.88 30.59 8.03
CA GLY A 242 2.66 31.05 9.16
C GLY A 242 3.92 30.19 9.40
N TRP A 243 3.83 29.21 10.30
CA TRP A 243 4.95 28.33 10.67
C TRP A 243 5.21 27.27 9.59
N VAL A 244 4.20 26.99 8.77
CA VAL A 244 4.26 26.06 7.66
C VAL A 244 4.21 26.85 6.35
N ARG A 245 5.20 26.61 5.48
CA ARG A 245 5.18 27.09 4.09
C ARG A 245 4.70 25.95 3.20
N ALA A 246 3.60 26.13 2.49
CA ALA A 246 2.97 25.04 1.74
C ALA A 246 2.81 25.34 0.25
N VAL A 247 2.75 24.27 -0.56
CA VAL A 247 2.44 24.33 -1.98
C VAL A 247 1.31 23.35 -2.26
N LEU A 248 0.24 23.84 -2.88
CA LEU A 248 -0.89 23.04 -3.33
C LEU A 248 -0.75 22.79 -4.83
N PHE A 249 -0.87 21.53 -5.22
CA PHE A 249 -0.77 21.06 -6.58
C PHE A 249 -2.09 20.47 -7.05
N THR A 250 -2.51 20.84 -8.26
CA THR A 250 -3.66 20.26 -8.95
C THR A 250 -3.17 19.29 -10.01
N SER A 251 -3.64 18.04 -9.96
CA SER A 251 -3.28 17.02 -10.96
C SER A 251 -3.75 17.37 -12.38
N LYS A 252 -3.10 16.77 -13.38
CA LYS A 252 -3.47 16.91 -14.81
C LYS A 252 -4.63 16.00 -15.21
N ASP A 253 -5.19 15.24 -14.27
CA ASP A 253 -6.26 14.28 -14.51
C ASP A 253 -7.59 14.95 -14.90
N THR A 254 -8.43 14.20 -15.62
CA THR A 254 -9.78 14.66 -16.00
C THR A 254 -10.69 14.86 -14.78
N LYS A 255 -10.49 14.05 -13.74
CA LYS A 255 -11.00 14.26 -12.39
C LYS A 255 -9.81 14.60 -11.49
N PRO A 256 -9.59 15.87 -11.15
CA PRO A 256 -8.39 16.27 -10.46
C PRO A 256 -8.40 15.80 -9.00
N PHE A 257 -7.33 15.14 -8.58
CA PHE A 257 -6.91 15.10 -7.18
C PHE A 257 -6.02 16.30 -6.86
N TYR A 258 -5.86 16.58 -5.56
CA TYR A 258 -5.01 17.68 -5.07
C TYR A 258 -3.97 17.18 -4.07
N TYR A 259 -2.79 17.76 -4.13
CA TYR A 259 -1.67 17.40 -3.27
C TYR A 259 -1.08 18.65 -2.63
N LEU A 260 -1.12 18.73 -1.30
CA LEU A 260 -0.53 19.82 -0.55
C LEU A 260 0.72 19.33 0.17
N THR A 261 1.85 19.97 -0.09
CA THR A 261 3.10 19.73 0.64
C THR A 261 3.46 20.95 1.47
N GLY A 262 3.52 20.78 2.78
CA GLY A 262 3.92 21.80 3.76
C GLY A 262 5.31 21.53 4.31
N ILE A 263 6.05 22.59 4.62
CA ILE A 263 7.39 22.53 5.20
C ILE A 263 7.43 23.40 6.44
N ALA A 264 7.89 22.81 7.54
CA ALA A 264 8.18 23.52 8.77
C ALA A 264 9.61 23.23 9.23
N SER A 265 10.23 24.19 9.90
CA SER A 265 11.57 24.04 10.46
C SER A 265 11.51 23.94 11.99
N ALA A 266 12.42 23.15 12.58
CA ALA A 266 12.37 22.81 13.99
C ALA A 266 12.80 23.92 14.97
N ASP A 267 13.42 25.03 14.53
CA ASP A 267 13.69 26.16 15.43
C ASP A 267 14.02 27.48 14.70
N SER A 268 13.57 28.60 15.26
CA SER A 268 13.81 29.96 14.79
C SER A 268 15.00 30.59 15.51
N GLY A 269 16.21 30.05 15.28
CA GLY A 269 17.43 30.55 15.91
C GLY A 269 18.67 30.28 15.06
N ALA A 270 19.57 31.26 14.99
CA ALA A 270 20.72 31.36 14.09
C ALA A 270 21.82 30.27 14.21
N SER A 271 21.53 29.14 14.87
CA SER A 271 22.40 27.96 14.87
C SER A 271 21.62 26.75 15.39
N LYS A 272 21.10 25.88 14.49
CA LYS A 272 20.70 24.45 14.66
C LYS A 272 19.49 23.94 13.83
N ASN A 273 19.15 24.52 12.67
CA ASN A 273 18.11 23.92 11.80
C ASN A 273 18.62 22.76 10.94
N LYS A 274 18.89 21.61 11.57
CA LYS A 274 19.34 20.39 10.87
C LYS A 274 18.19 19.51 10.33
N THR A 275 16.95 19.76 10.74
CA THR A 275 15.81 18.89 10.41
C THR A 275 14.62 19.72 9.93
N LEU A 276 14.04 19.30 8.81
CA LEU A 276 12.79 19.83 8.27
C LEU A 276 11.67 18.83 8.54
N TYR A 277 10.50 19.35 8.91
CA TYR A 277 9.24 18.60 8.92
C TYR A 277 8.56 18.81 7.58
N VAL A 278 8.20 17.71 6.94
CA VAL A 278 7.50 17.71 5.66
C VAL A 278 6.13 17.09 5.90
N ILE A 279 5.11 17.89 5.63
CA ILE A 279 3.71 17.57 5.79
C ILE A 279 3.16 17.31 4.40
N GLU A 280 2.49 16.18 4.21
CA GLU A 280 1.95 15.77 2.93
C GLU A 280 0.48 15.46 3.09
N ILE A 281 -0.35 16.13 2.29
CA ILE A 281 -1.80 16.00 2.35
C ILE A 281 -2.33 15.70 0.97
N PHE A 282 -3.09 14.62 0.87
CA PHE A 282 -3.74 14.19 -0.36
C PHE A 282 -5.24 14.37 -0.25
N PHE A 283 -5.83 15.01 -1.25
CA PHE A 283 -7.27 15.15 -1.41
C PHE A 283 -7.70 14.38 -2.68
N PRO A 284 -8.62 13.40 -2.56
CA PRO A 284 -9.01 12.56 -3.69
C PRO A 284 -9.77 13.30 -4.79
N ASP A 285 -10.51 14.35 -4.46
CA ASP A 285 -11.31 15.14 -5.40
C ASP A 285 -11.54 16.58 -4.91
N THR A 286 -12.24 17.38 -5.73
CA THR A 286 -12.55 18.79 -5.42
C THR A 286 -13.47 18.93 -4.21
N ALA A 287 -14.41 17.99 -4.00
CA ALA A 287 -15.34 18.07 -2.88
C ALA A 287 -14.60 17.87 -1.54
N ALA A 288 -13.64 16.93 -1.49
CA ALA A 288 -12.78 16.71 -0.35
C ALA A 288 -11.87 17.92 -0.07
N LEU A 289 -11.34 18.56 -1.13
CA LEU A 289 -10.55 19.78 -0.99
C LEU A 289 -11.38 20.92 -0.37
N GLU A 290 -12.54 21.23 -0.94
CA GLU A 290 -13.40 22.33 -0.46
C GLU A 290 -13.89 22.11 0.97
N LEU A 291 -14.18 20.86 1.33
CA LEU A 291 -14.63 20.51 2.67
C LEU A 291 -13.54 20.70 3.74
N ARG A 292 -12.28 20.35 3.42
CA ARG A 292 -11.23 20.16 4.43
C ARG A 292 -10.13 21.22 4.41
N LEU A 293 -9.93 21.92 3.30
CA LEU A 293 -8.79 22.80 3.13
C LEU A 293 -8.75 23.91 4.21
N ASP A 294 -9.90 24.52 4.55
CA ASP A 294 -9.95 25.58 5.56
C ASP A 294 -9.64 25.07 6.99
N GLY A 295 -10.20 23.91 7.36
CA GLY A 295 -9.91 23.26 8.65
C GLY A 295 -8.44 22.89 8.78
N ILE A 296 -7.88 22.25 7.74
CA ILE A 296 -6.47 21.87 7.69
C ILE A 296 -5.55 23.10 7.74
N LYS A 297 -5.88 24.19 7.03
CA LYS A 297 -5.09 25.43 7.08
C LYS A 297 -4.99 25.95 8.52
N LYS A 298 -6.10 26.01 9.26
CA LYS A 298 -6.11 26.41 10.68
C LYS A 298 -5.31 25.47 11.57
N SER A 299 -5.41 24.16 11.34
CA SER A 299 -4.61 23.15 12.07
C SER A 299 -3.11 23.31 11.84
N LEU A 300 -2.71 23.67 10.62
CA LEU A 300 -1.31 23.87 10.24
C LEU A 300 -0.74 25.21 10.73
N GLU A 301 -1.56 26.25 10.85
CA GLU A 301 -1.16 27.52 11.50
C GLU A 301 -0.78 27.32 12.98
N GLY A 302 -1.41 26.35 13.65
CA GLY A 302 -1.09 25.92 15.02
C GLY A 302 0.00 24.86 15.13
N PHE A 303 0.68 24.49 14.05
CA PHE A 303 1.67 23.41 14.04
C PHE A 303 2.84 23.71 15.00
N GLY A 304 2.97 22.92 16.07
CA GLY A 304 4.07 22.98 17.02
C GLY A 304 4.91 21.71 16.99
N ALA A 305 6.19 21.83 16.62
CA ALA A 305 7.19 20.81 16.92
C ALA A 305 7.71 21.06 18.35
N ARG A 306 7.60 20.07 19.24
CA ARG A 306 8.14 20.12 20.62
C ARG A 306 9.26 19.12 20.82
#